data_AF-A0A7I8D8K6-F1
#
_entry.id   AF-A0A7I8D8K6-F1
#
_cell.length_a   1.000
_cell.length_b   1.000
_cell.length_c   1.000
_cell.angle_alpha   90.00
_cell.angle_beta   90.00
_cell.angle_gamma   90.00
#
_symmetry.space_group_name_H-M   'P 1'
#
loop_
_entity.id
_entity.type
_entity.pdbx_description
1 polymer ?
#
loop_
_entity_poly.entity_id
_entity_poly.type
_entity_poly.pdbx_seq_one_letter_code
_entity_poly.pdbx_strand_id
1 'polypeptide(L)'
;MKDAKSVPLRTVYSIFVEEPDDFYFHPRGVLMVDEKLNISLFCSDADHNFLLRVIRKFPYAELENGVEWNGYEFECKDQTATAFEKHGNSPDAIPFILKDIYDSSPRQYFFLEKALKNGPLSNHLSP
;
A
#
# COMPACT_ATOMS: atom_id res chain seq x y z
N MET A 1 29.42 3.01 9.18
CA MET A 1 27.99 3.32 9.00
C MET A 1 27.24 2.10 9.50
N LYS A 2 26.50 2.20 10.60
CA LYS A 2 25.84 1.03 11.20
C LYS A 2 24.68 0.61 10.30
N ASP A 3 24.70 -0.64 9.86
CA ASP A 3 23.59 -1.31 9.20
C ASP A 3 22.34 -1.19 10.06
N ALA A 4 21.45 -0.25 9.70
CA ALA A 4 20.09 -0.28 10.19
C ALA A 4 19.51 -1.58 9.64
N LYS A 5 19.43 -2.63 10.47
CA LYS A 5 18.80 -3.91 10.11
C LYS A 5 17.49 -3.62 9.39
N SER A 6 17.46 -3.89 8.10
CA SER A 6 16.28 -3.75 7.26
C SER A 6 15.23 -4.73 7.79
N VAL A 7 14.12 -4.19 8.31
CA VAL A 7 13.06 -5.00 8.92
C VAL A 7 12.24 -5.65 7.81
N PRO A 8 12.08 -6.98 7.78
CA PRO A 8 11.29 -7.64 6.74
C PRO A 8 9.86 -7.11 6.66
N LEU A 9 9.31 -7.14 5.44
CA LEU A 9 7.90 -6.93 5.21
C LEU A 9 7.10 -8.08 5.85
N ARG A 10 6.01 -7.71 6.49
CA ARG A 10 5.01 -8.62 7.05
C ARG A 10 3.83 -8.77 6.11
N THR A 11 3.33 -7.66 5.56
CA THR A 11 2.17 -7.68 4.65
C THR A 11 2.28 -6.65 3.54
N VAL A 12 1.60 -6.92 2.43
CA VAL A 12 1.43 -6.03 1.28
C VAL A 12 -0.05 -6.01 0.91
N TYR A 13 -0.64 -4.83 0.88
CA TYR A 13 -2.04 -4.61 0.51
C TYR A 13 -2.16 -3.64 -0.65
N SER A 14 -3.07 -3.92 -1.57
CA SER A 14 -3.63 -2.88 -2.45
C SER A 14 -4.90 -2.33 -1.81
N ILE A 15 -4.97 -1.01 -1.68
CA ILE A 15 -6.13 -0.30 -1.13
C ILE A 15 -7.00 0.18 -2.28
N PHE A 16 -8.25 -0.23 -2.26
CA PHE A 16 -9.28 0.18 -3.19
C PHE A 16 -10.28 1.10 -2.50
N VAL A 17 -10.78 2.07 -3.27
CA VAL A 17 -11.78 3.02 -2.81
C VAL A 17 -12.89 3.11 -3.85
N GLU A 18 -14.12 2.98 -3.40
CA GLU A 18 -15.32 3.34 -4.14
C GLU A 18 -15.80 4.71 -3.65
N GLU A 19 -15.96 5.65 -4.57
CA GLU A 19 -16.48 6.98 -4.26
C GLU A 19 -18.01 6.94 -4.16
N PRO A 20 -18.63 7.86 -3.40
CA PRO A 20 -20.08 8.00 -3.45
C PRO A 20 -20.56 8.19 -4.89
N ASP A 21 -21.62 7.46 -5.26
CA ASP A 21 -22.21 7.45 -6.60
C ASP A 21 -21.35 6.83 -7.72
N ASP A 22 -20.19 6.23 -7.39
CA ASP A 22 -19.49 5.30 -8.27
C ASP A 22 -20.05 3.87 -8.08
N PHE A 23 -19.76 2.98 -9.03
CA PHE A 23 -20.09 1.55 -8.96
C PHE A 23 -18.83 0.67 -8.99
N TYR A 24 -17.64 1.28 -8.96
CA TYR A 24 -16.37 0.60 -9.14
C TYR A 24 -15.35 1.03 -8.09
N PHE A 25 -14.71 0.02 -7.51
CA PHE A 25 -13.52 0.17 -6.69
C PHE A 25 -12.30 0.52 -7.54
N HIS A 26 -11.66 1.65 -7.24
CA HIS A 26 -10.40 2.06 -7.87
C HIS A 26 -9.25 1.88 -6.90
N PRO A 27 -8.10 1.32 -7.31
CA PRO A 27 -6.93 1.29 -6.44
C PRO A 27 -6.44 2.73 -6.21
N ARG A 28 -6.24 3.08 -4.94
CA ARG A 28 -5.75 4.42 -4.53
C ARG A 28 -4.45 4.37 -3.75
N GLY A 29 -4.05 3.19 -3.28
CA GLY A 29 -2.77 3.05 -2.61
C GLY A 29 -2.25 1.62 -2.56
N VAL A 30 -0.97 1.48 -2.29
CA VAL A 30 -0.33 0.24 -1.86
C VAL A 30 0.21 0.47 -0.46
N LEU A 31 -0.23 -0.34 0.49
CA LEU A 31 0.22 -0.32 1.88
C LEU A 31 1.15 -1.51 2.12
N MET A 32 2.34 -1.23 2.64
CA MET A 32 3.26 -2.25 3.10
C MET A 32 3.48 -2.06 4.60
N VAL A 33 3.49 -3.16 5.34
CA VAL A 33 3.70 -3.17 6.79
C VAL A 33 4.89 -4.07 7.09
N ASP A 34 5.85 -3.58 7.86
CA ASP A 34 7.00 -4.38 8.29
C ASP A 34 6.70 -5.21 9.56
N GLU A 35 7.62 -6.09 9.94
CA GLU A 35 7.48 -6.91 11.16
C GLU A 35 7.38 -6.09 12.45
N LYS A 36 7.83 -4.83 12.44
CA LYS A 36 7.71 -3.88 13.56
C LYS A 36 6.44 -3.03 13.49
N LEU A 37 5.53 -3.33 12.55
CA LEU A 37 4.30 -2.60 12.31
C LEU A 37 4.50 -1.16 11.80
N ASN A 38 5.70 -0.82 11.30
CA ASN A 38 5.86 0.43 10.57
C ASN A 38 5.16 0.31 9.22
N ILE A 39 4.50 1.39 8.82
CA ILE A 39 3.73 1.45 7.58
C ILE A 39 4.48 2.25 6.51
N SER A 40 4.45 1.76 5.29
CA SER A 40 4.84 2.48 4.08
C SER A 40 3.63 2.55 3.15
N LEU A 41 3.15 3.76 2.87
CA LEU A 41 1.98 3.99 2.02
C LEU A 41 2.41 4.66 0.71
N PHE A 42 2.19 3.96 -0.40
CA PHE A 42 2.45 4.44 -1.75
C PHE A 42 1.12 4.80 -2.40
N CYS A 43 0.86 6.10 -2.60
CA CYS A 43 -0.39 6.61 -3.14
C CYS A 43 -0.15 7.96 -3.83
N SER A 44 -1.19 8.57 -4.39
CA SER A 44 -1.10 9.95 -4.87
C SER A 44 -0.94 10.93 -3.70
N ASP A 45 -0.32 12.09 -3.95
CA ASP A 45 -0.13 13.11 -2.91
C ASP A 45 -1.49 13.62 -2.36
N ALA A 46 -2.54 13.61 -3.19
CA ALA A 46 -3.90 14.01 -2.79
C ALA A 46 -4.58 12.99 -1.86
N ASP A 47 -4.30 11.69 -2.08
CA ASP A 47 -4.94 10.60 -1.33
C ASP A 47 -4.23 10.28 0.00
N HIS A 48 -2.97 10.71 0.17
CA HIS A 48 -2.14 10.28 1.31
C HIS A 48 -2.80 10.47 2.68
N ASN A 49 -3.25 11.69 2.99
CA ASN A 49 -3.87 11.97 4.29
C ASN A 49 -5.24 11.31 4.45
N PHE A 50 -5.97 11.11 3.35
CA PHE A 50 -7.27 10.47 3.32
C PHE A 50 -7.13 8.99 3.66
N LEU A 51 -6.26 8.27 2.95
CA LEU A 51 -5.99 6.85 3.17
C LEU A 51 -5.32 6.59 4.53
N LEU A 52 -4.35 7.43 4.93
CA LEU A 52 -3.66 7.26 6.21
C LEU A 52 -4.62 7.33 7.41
N ARG A 53 -5.66 8.15 7.35
CA ARG A 53 -6.68 8.23 8.41
C ARG A 53 -7.50 6.96 8.50
N VAL A 54 -7.87 6.38 7.37
CA VAL A 54 -8.64 5.11 7.29
C VAL A 54 -7.81 3.96 7.85
N ILE A 55 -6.59 3.80 7.37
CA ILE A 55 -5.65 2.73 7.76
C ILE A 55 -5.39 2.75 9.27
N ARG A 56 -5.33 3.94 9.87
CA ARG A 56 -5.12 4.10 11.32
C ARG A 56 -6.39 3.93 12.14
N LYS A 57 -7.56 4.07 11.53
CA LYS A 57 -8.85 4.03 12.23
C LYS A 57 -9.40 2.62 12.35
N PHE A 58 -9.28 1.82 11.29
CA PHE A 58 -9.88 0.50 11.21
C PHE A 58 -8.81 -0.61 11.29
N PRO A 59 -9.10 -1.72 11.98
CA PRO A 59 -8.28 -2.93 11.89
C PRO A 59 -8.16 -3.42 10.44
N TYR A 60 -7.01 -3.98 10.06
CA TYR A 60 -6.80 -4.47 8.69
C TYR A 60 -7.77 -5.59 8.31
N ALA A 61 -8.15 -6.44 9.26
CA ALA A 61 -9.18 -7.47 9.03
C ALA A 61 -10.56 -6.86 8.68
N GLU A 62 -10.89 -5.67 9.18
CA GLU A 62 -12.13 -4.98 8.77
C GLU A 62 -11.95 -4.40 7.37
N LEU A 63 -10.82 -3.77 7.09
CA LEU A 63 -10.51 -3.24 5.75
C LEU A 63 -10.51 -4.33 4.67
N GLU A 64 -10.08 -5.55 4.99
CA GLU A 64 -10.14 -6.70 4.08
C GLU A 64 -11.57 -7.14 3.75
N ASN A 65 -12.53 -6.86 4.62
CA ASN A 65 -13.95 -7.19 4.42
C ASN A 65 -14.76 -6.03 3.81
N GLY A 66 -14.15 -4.86 3.60
CA GLY A 66 -14.85 -3.66 3.20
C GLY A 66 -15.35 -2.85 4.40
N VAL A 67 -15.07 -1.54 4.42
CA VAL A 67 -15.64 -0.61 5.40
C VAL A 67 -16.16 0.66 4.73
N GLU A 68 -17.28 1.16 5.20
CA GLU A 68 -17.79 2.47 4.82
C GLU A 68 -17.26 3.54 5.78
N TRP A 69 -16.69 4.62 5.24
CA TRP A 69 -16.30 5.78 6.04
C TRP A 69 -16.47 7.10 5.27
N ASN A 70 -17.28 8.00 5.84
CA ASN A 70 -17.62 9.30 5.25
C ASN A 70 -18.24 9.19 3.83
N GLY A 71 -19.03 8.15 3.58
CA GLY A 71 -19.69 7.90 2.28
C GLY A 71 -18.82 7.23 1.23
N TYR A 72 -17.56 6.90 1.55
CA TYR A 72 -16.67 6.11 0.70
C TYR A 72 -16.60 4.68 1.22
N GLU A 73 -16.52 3.71 0.31
CA GLU A 73 -16.23 2.32 0.67
C GLU A 73 -14.75 2.01 0.44
N PHE A 74 -14.11 1.34 1.39
CA PHE A 74 -12.70 1.00 1.37
C PHE A 74 -12.52 -0.50 1.49
N GLU A 75 -11.72 -1.07 0.60
CA GLU A 75 -11.36 -2.49 0.63
C GLU A 75 -9.83 -2.64 0.52
N CYS A 76 -9.23 -3.46 1.37
CA CYS A 76 -7.83 -3.86 1.26
C CYS A 76 -7.74 -5.28 0.69
N LYS A 77 -7.05 -5.44 -0.43
CA LYS A 77 -6.76 -6.77 -1.00
C LYS A 77 -5.36 -7.19 -0.60
N ASP A 78 -5.25 -8.29 0.14
CA ASP A 78 -3.98 -8.88 0.51
C ASP A 78 -3.24 -9.40 -0.73
N GLN A 79 -2.02 -8.93 -0.95
CA GLN A 79 -1.10 -9.33 -2.02
C GLN A 79 0.14 -10.05 -1.47
N THR A 80 0.20 -10.29 -0.16
CA THR A 80 1.38 -10.73 0.58
C THR A 80 1.94 -12.04 0.03
N ALA A 81 1.10 -13.07 -0.10
CA ALA A 81 1.56 -14.38 -0.57
C ALA A 81 2.18 -14.30 -1.97
N THR A 82 1.49 -13.66 -2.92
CA THR A 82 1.96 -13.51 -4.30
C THR A 82 3.22 -12.65 -4.39
N ALA A 83 3.31 -11.57 -3.60
CA ALA A 83 4.48 -10.70 -3.56
C ALA A 83 5.71 -11.45 -3.01
N PHE A 84 5.55 -12.16 -1.89
CA PHE A 84 6.64 -12.82 -1.20
C PHE A 84 7.12 -14.08 -1.91
N GLU A 85 6.24 -14.81 -2.59
CA GLU A 85 6.63 -15.95 -3.43
C GLU A 85 7.58 -15.52 -4.54
N LYS A 86 7.35 -14.34 -5.15
CA LYS A 86 8.14 -13.84 -6.28
C LYS A 86 9.43 -13.14 -5.86
N HIS A 87 9.35 -12.25 -4.86
CA HIS A 87 10.43 -11.31 -4.54
C HIS A 87 11.00 -11.48 -3.13
N GLY A 88 10.41 -12.35 -2.31
CA GLY A 88 10.69 -12.43 -0.88
C GLY A 88 10.10 -11.26 -0.10
N ASN A 89 10.46 -11.19 1.19
CA ASN A 89 9.96 -10.18 2.12
C ASN A 89 11.04 -9.21 2.62
N SER A 90 12.22 -9.19 2.00
CA SER A 90 13.24 -8.18 2.33
C SER A 90 12.77 -6.77 1.94
N PRO A 91 13.16 -5.69 2.63
CA PRO A 91 12.91 -4.32 2.17
C PRO A 91 13.48 -4.03 0.77
N ASP A 92 14.53 -4.72 0.36
CA ASP A 92 15.07 -4.62 -0.99
C ASP A 92 14.07 -5.14 -2.07
N ALA A 93 13.06 -5.92 -1.67
CA ALA A 93 12.00 -6.41 -2.54
C ALA A 93 10.94 -5.34 -2.88
N ILE A 94 10.82 -4.27 -2.07
CA ILE A 94 9.80 -3.21 -2.23
C ILE A 94 9.71 -2.66 -3.67
N PRO A 95 10.81 -2.20 -4.30
CA PRO A 95 10.72 -1.67 -5.67
C PRO A 95 10.24 -2.71 -6.69
N PHE A 96 10.58 -3.98 -6.51
CA PHE A 96 10.14 -5.05 -7.40
C PHE A 96 8.66 -5.40 -7.20
N ILE A 97 8.20 -5.43 -5.94
CA ILE A 97 6.78 -5.62 -5.61
C ILE A 97 5.93 -4.47 -6.19
N LEU A 98 6.36 -3.22 -6.00
CA LEU A 98 5.67 -2.05 -6.56
C LEU A 98 5.64 -2.10 -8.09
N LYS A 99 6.73 -2.54 -8.72
CA LYS A 99 6.80 -2.67 -10.17
C LYS A 99 5.84 -3.75 -10.68
N ASP A 100 5.77 -4.91 -10.04
CA ASP A 100 4.84 -5.98 -10.40
C ASP A 100 3.37 -5.54 -10.27
N ILE A 101 3.04 -4.82 -9.19
CA ILE A 101 1.69 -4.25 -9.00
C ILE A 101 1.38 -3.24 -10.11
N TYR A 102 2.31 -2.33 -10.40
CA TYR A 102 2.15 -1.36 -11.48
C TYR A 102 1.96 -2.04 -12.85
N ASP A 103 2.81 -3.01 -13.19
CA ASP A 103 2.79 -3.71 -14.47
C ASP A 103 1.49 -4.53 -14.66
N SER A 104 0.82 -4.94 -13.57
CA SER A 104 -0.46 -5.66 -13.64
C SER A 104 -1.59 -4.80 -14.23
N SER A 105 -1.59 -3.50 -13.94
CA SER A 105 -2.58 -2.55 -14.45
C SER A 105 -2.05 -1.11 -14.39
N PRO A 106 -1.16 -0.71 -15.33
CA PRO A 106 -0.46 0.58 -15.26
C PRO A 106 -1.38 1.80 -15.21
N ARG A 107 -2.55 1.71 -15.86
CA ARG A 107 -3.55 2.79 -15.89
C ARG A 107 -4.20 3.00 -14.52
N GLN A 108 -4.48 1.91 -13.79
CA GLN A 108 -5.11 2.00 -12.48
C GLN A 108 -4.08 2.37 -11.39
N TYR A 109 -2.85 1.86 -11.48
CA TYR A 109 -1.78 2.12 -10.52
C TYR A 109 -0.83 3.25 -10.93
N PHE A 110 -1.28 4.20 -11.75
CA PHE A 110 -0.41 5.26 -12.29
C PHE A 110 0.30 6.08 -11.20
N PHE A 111 -0.30 6.19 -10.01
CA PHE A 111 0.28 6.88 -8.85
C PHE A 111 1.62 6.27 -8.38
N LEU A 112 1.90 4.99 -8.70
CA LEU A 112 3.17 4.34 -8.38
C LEU A 112 4.34 4.81 -9.25
N GLU A 113 4.07 5.45 -10.40
CA GLU A 113 5.12 5.87 -11.34
C GLU A 113 6.16 6.80 -10.68
N LYS A 114 5.71 7.67 -9.77
CA LYS A 114 6.59 8.57 -9.00
C LYS A 114 7.55 7.80 -8.10
N ALA A 115 7.09 6.75 -7.43
CA ALA A 115 7.92 5.91 -6.56
C ALA A 115 8.88 5.03 -7.37
N LEU A 116 8.47 4.57 -8.56
CA LEU A 116 9.32 3.76 -9.44
C LEU A 116 10.42 4.59 -10.12
N LYS A 117 10.15 5.86 -10.48
CA LYS A 117 11.13 6.74 -11.14
C LYS A 117 12.14 7.37 -10.18
N ASN A 118 11.70 7.76 -8.99
CA ASN A 118 12.52 8.53 -8.05
C ASN A 118 13.14 7.66 -6.93
N GLY A 119 12.90 6.34 -6.96
CA GLY A 119 13.14 5.46 -5.81
C GLY A 119 12.08 5.66 -4.73
N PRO A 120 12.02 4.77 -3.71
CA PRO A 120 11.03 4.87 -2.64
C PRO A 120 11.18 6.22 -1.94
N LEU A 121 10.15 7.07 -2.07
CA LEU A 121 10.02 8.29 -1.28
C LEU A 121 10.11 7.86 0.19
N SER A 122 11.12 8.36 0.86
CA SER A 122 11.50 7.98 2.22
C SER A 122 10.43 8.43 3.21
N ASN A 123 9.31 7.72 3.28
CA ASN A 123 8.31 7.85 4.32
C ASN A 123 8.43 6.66 5.27
N HIS A 124 9.63 6.47 5.83
CA HIS A 124 9.75 5.76 7.10
C HIS A 124 9.11 6.67 8.17
N LEU A 125 7.79 6.57 8.34
CA LEU A 125 7.15 7.04 9.55
C LEU A 125 7.45 6.01 10.63
N SER A 126 8.62 6.15 11.26
CA SER A 126 8.80 5.63 12.61
C SER A 126 7.89 6.44 13.55
N PRO A 127 7.17 5.79 14.48
CA PRO A 127 6.46 6.50 15.56
C PRO A 127 7.43 7.35 16.40
#